data_AF-K0AZF3-F1
#
_entry.id   AF-K0AZF3-F1
#
_cell.length_a   1.000
_cell.length_b   1.000
_cell.length_c   1.000
_cell.angle_alpha   90.00
_cell.angle_beta   90.00
_cell.angle_gamma   90.00
#
_symmetry.space_group_name_H-M   'P 1'
#
loop_
_entity.id
_entity.type
_entity.pdbx_description
1 polymer ?
#
loop_
_entity_poly.entity_id
_entity_poly.type
_entity_poly.pdbx_seq_one_letter_code
_entity_poly.pdbx_strand_id
1 'polypeptide(L)'
;MIMFKNAEVIKQGTWKYTNSIECKIRIIKWHTLYGSGDYEDLTEIRNDRKVGCYYVLYESVTEKDRFPIIRGGFLSLQEAIENTEDSMIQKIWWD
;
A
#
# COMPACT_ATOMS: atom_id res chain seq x y z
N MET A 1 -1.03 -3.34 15.03
CA MET A 1 0.07 -2.37 14.89
C MET A 1 -0.24 -1.49 13.69
N ILE A 2 -0.47 -0.18 13.87
CA ILE A 2 -0.70 0.76 12.75
C ILE A 2 0.68 1.33 12.39
N MET A 3 1.33 0.74 11.38
CA MET A 3 2.72 1.07 10.98
C MET A 3 2.88 2.50 10.42
N PHE A 4 1.79 3.12 9.99
CA PHE A 4 1.78 4.41 9.27
C PHE A 4 0.90 5.45 9.95
N LYS A 5 1.10 5.65 11.24
CA LYS A 5 0.36 6.68 11.99
C LYS A 5 0.65 8.06 11.38
N ASN A 6 -0.40 8.82 11.05
CA ASN A 6 -0.33 10.15 10.44
C ASN A 6 0.27 10.21 9.03
N ALA A 7 0.31 9.11 8.29
CA ALA A 7 0.72 9.16 6.89
C ALA A 7 -0.28 9.97 6.05
N GLU A 8 0.25 10.74 5.11
CA GLU A 8 -0.54 11.53 4.15
C GLU A 8 -1.15 10.59 3.10
N VAL A 9 -2.46 10.62 2.94
CA VAL A 9 -3.16 9.90 1.86
C VAL A 9 -3.07 10.74 0.59
N ILE A 10 -2.36 10.23 -0.41
CA ILE A 10 -2.15 10.91 -1.69
C ILE A 10 -3.21 10.52 -2.71
N LYS A 11 -3.68 9.27 -2.64
CA LYS A 11 -4.72 8.77 -3.53
C LYS A 11 -5.63 7.79 -2.81
N GLN A 12 -6.90 7.79 -3.18
CA GLN A 12 -7.88 6.82 -2.72
C GLN A 12 -8.57 6.18 -3.92
N GLY A 13 -8.94 4.92 -3.77
CA GLY A 13 -9.85 4.26 -4.69
C GLY A 13 -10.73 3.26 -3.94
N THR A 14 -11.67 2.69 -4.67
CA THR A 14 -12.53 1.62 -4.18
C THR A 14 -12.44 0.42 -5.11
N TRP A 15 -12.65 -0.76 -4.54
CA TRP A 15 -12.82 -2.02 -5.27
C TRP A 15 -13.92 -2.83 -4.62
N LYS A 16 -14.47 -3.81 -5.33
CA LYS A 16 -15.46 -4.74 -4.76
C LYS A 16 -14.79 -6.06 -4.46
N TYR A 17 -14.87 -6.55 -3.23
CA TYR A 17 -14.55 -7.92 -2.90
C TYR A 17 -15.76 -8.81 -3.28
N THR A 18 -15.51 -9.90 -4.00
CA THR A 18 -16.53 -10.81 -4.53
C THR A 18 -17.71 -10.11 -5.23
N ASN A 19 -17.46 -8.99 -5.93
CA ASN A 19 -18.48 -8.13 -6.59
C ASN A 19 -19.57 -7.53 -5.66
N SER A 20 -19.51 -7.71 -4.35
CA SER A 20 -20.59 -7.30 -3.43
C SER A 20 -20.13 -6.39 -2.29
N ILE A 21 -18.91 -6.55 -1.78
CA ILE A 21 -18.42 -5.78 -0.63
C ILE A 21 -17.48 -4.69 -1.14
N GLU A 22 -17.94 -3.45 -1.16
CA GLU A 22 -17.07 -2.31 -1.46
C GLU A 22 -15.99 -2.18 -0.38
N CYS A 23 -14.73 -2.03 -0.79
CA CYS A 23 -13.58 -1.90 0.07
C CYS A 23 -12.72 -0.74 -0.43
N LYS A 24 -12.17 0.05 0.50
CA LYS A 24 -11.29 1.19 0.16
C LYS A 24 -9.84 0.72 -0.07
N ILE A 25 -9.17 1.43 -0.96
CA ILE A 25 -7.72 1.37 -1.17
C ILE A 25 -7.19 2.77 -0.94
N ARG A 26 -6.09 2.90 -0.20
CA ARG A 26 -5.40 4.18 0.02
C ARG A 26 -3.94 4.05 -0.37
N ILE A 27 -3.45 4.96 -1.18
CA ILE A 27 -2.02 5.15 -1.42
C ILE A 27 -1.55 6.28 -0.51
N ILE A 28 -0.61 5.96 0.37
CA ILE A 28 -0.02 6.91 1.31
C ILE A 28 1.41 7.25 0.91
N LYS A 29 1.84 8.46 1.26
CA LYS A 29 3.25 8.86 1.21
C LYS A 29 3.91 8.61 2.55
N TRP A 30 5.13 8.07 2.52
CA TRP A 30 5.93 7.81 3.70
C TRP A 30 7.39 8.20 3.50
N HIS A 31 8.13 8.33 4.60
CA HIS A 31 9.52 8.77 4.63
C HIS A 31 10.52 7.63 4.86
N THR A 32 10.04 6.39 4.92
CA THR A 32 10.90 5.22 5.20
C THR A 32 10.48 4.06 4.32
N LEU A 33 11.40 3.65 3.46
CA LEU A 33 11.33 2.40 2.75
C LEU A 33 11.80 1.30 3.70
N TYR A 34 10.87 0.50 4.21
CA TYR A 34 11.18 -0.64 5.05
C TYR A 34 11.87 -1.74 4.24
N GLY A 35 13.00 -2.22 4.77
CA GLY A 35 13.73 -3.34 4.18
C GLY A 35 13.07 -4.67 4.48
N SER A 36 13.53 -5.73 3.83
CA SER A 36 13.06 -7.10 4.07
C SER A 36 13.44 -7.61 5.47
N GLY A 37 14.56 -7.12 6.02
CA GLY A 37 15.16 -7.63 7.26
C GLY A 37 15.84 -9.00 7.11
N ASP A 38 15.84 -9.61 5.91
CA ASP A 38 16.51 -10.88 5.65
C ASP A 38 18.02 -10.68 5.56
N TYR A 39 18.80 -11.46 6.30
CA TYR A 39 20.25 -11.34 6.32
C TYR A 39 20.90 -11.74 4.98
N GLU A 40 20.23 -12.60 4.20
CA GLU A 40 20.71 -13.10 2.90
C GLU A 40 20.52 -12.08 1.78
N ASP A 41 19.64 -11.09 1.97
CA ASP A 41 19.41 -10.03 1.00
C ASP A 41 20.56 -9.03 0.92
N LEU A 42 20.71 -8.43 -0.27
CA LEU A 42 21.60 -7.30 -0.48
C LEU A 42 21.25 -6.16 0.48
N THR A 43 22.27 -5.41 0.91
CA THR A 43 22.11 -4.37 1.94
C THR A 43 21.08 -3.29 1.52
N GLU A 44 20.94 -3.01 0.23
CA GLU A 44 19.93 -2.07 -0.30
C GLU A 44 18.47 -2.53 -0.16
N ILE A 45 18.23 -3.83 0.01
CA ILE A 45 16.91 -4.47 0.16
C ILE A 45 16.67 -4.83 1.63
N ARG A 46 17.72 -5.31 2.31
CA ARG A 46 17.66 -5.74 3.70
C ARG A 46 17.35 -4.61 4.67
N ASN A 47 18.03 -3.47 4.51
CA ASN A 47 18.01 -2.39 5.50
C ASN A 47 16.92 -1.36 5.20
N ASP A 48 16.33 -0.81 6.26
CA ASP A 48 15.46 0.37 6.16
C ASP A 48 16.22 1.57 5.58
N ARG A 49 15.55 2.30 4.68
CA ARG A 49 16.10 3.48 4.02
C ARG A 49 15.21 4.70 4.26
N LYS A 50 15.81 5.81 4.68
CA LYS A 50 15.13 7.11 4.84
C LYS A 50 14.98 7.80 3.49
N VAL A 51 14.02 7.33 2.70
CA VAL A 51 13.68 7.88 1.38
C VAL A 51 12.16 8.06 1.28
N GLY A 52 11.73 9.07 0.53
CA GLY A 52 10.32 9.25 0.20
C GLY A 52 9.82 8.07 -0.63
N CYS A 53 8.77 7.41 -0.18
CA CYS A 53 8.20 6.24 -0.83
C CYS A 53 6.68 6.21 -0.66
N TYR A 54 6.05 5.27 -1.36
CA TYR A 54 4.61 5.07 -1.35
C TYR A 54 4.25 3.67 -0.90
N TYR A 55 3.17 3.59 -0.12
CA TYR A 55 2.56 2.34 0.33
C TYR A 55 1.09 2.33 -0.01
N VAL A 56 0.60 1.14 -0.34
CA VAL A 56 -0.80 0.85 -0.66
C VAL A 56 -1.40 0.13 0.53
N LEU A 57 -2.52 0.64 1.01
CA LEU A 57 -3.27 0.14 2.15
C LEU A 57 -4.61 -0.37 1.65
N TYR A 58 -4.95 -1.62 1.97
CA TYR A 58 -6.25 -2.20 1.63
C TYR A 58 -7.13 -2.29 2.87
N GLU A 59 -8.36 -1.81 2.75
CA GLU A 59 -9.38 -1.90 3.80
C GLU A 59 -9.76 -3.37 4.05
N SER A 60 -10.07 -3.70 5.30
CA SER A 60 -10.62 -4.99 5.68
C SER A 60 -12.02 -5.17 5.10
N VAL A 61 -12.27 -6.37 4.57
CA VAL A 61 -13.60 -6.75 4.06
C VAL A 61 -14.66 -6.85 5.18
N THR A 62 -14.24 -7.07 6.43
CA THR A 62 -15.14 -7.21 7.59
C THR A 62 -15.15 -6.01 8.53
N GLU A 63 -14.13 -5.15 8.48
CA GLU A 63 -13.95 -4.03 9.41
C GLU A 63 -13.69 -2.72 8.66
N LYS A 64 -14.71 -1.87 8.60
CA LYS A 64 -14.60 -0.58 7.90
C LYS A 64 -13.56 0.33 8.52
N ASP A 65 -12.85 1.05 7.64
CA ASP A 65 -11.75 1.96 7.95
C ASP A 65 -10.55 1.33 8.69
N ARG A 66 -10.50 -0.01 8.77
CA ARG A 66 -9.33 -0.77 9.21
C ARG A 66 -8.53 -1.20 7.99
N PHE A 67 -7.23 -0.88 7.95
CA PHE A 67 -6.35 -1.20 6.83
C PHE A 67 -5.26 -2.20 7.24
N PRO A 68 -5.58 -3.50 7.37
CA PRO A 68 -4.63 -4.49 7.88
C PRO A 68 -3.60 -4.93 6.83
N ILE A 69 -3.91 -4.78 5.55
CA ILE A 69 -3.04 -5.23 4.47
C ILE A 69 -2.28 -4.02 3.93
N ILE A 70 -0.97 -4.15 3.94
CA ILE A 70 -0.02 -3.16 3.43
C ILE A 70 0.75 -3.82 2.30
N ARG A 71 0.90 -3.09 1.20
CA ARG A 71 1.84 -3.41 0.14
C ARG A 71 2.69 -2.17 -0.15
N GLY A 72 3.93 -2.34 -0.55
CA GLY A 72 4.65 -1.23 -1.17
C GLY A 72 6.11 -1.16 -0.81
N GLY A 73 6.59 0.07 -0.70
CA GLY A 73 7.99 0.42 -0.92
C GLY A 73 8.25 0.96 -2.33
N PHE A 74 7.23 1.53 -2.97
CA PHE A 74 7.34 2.09 -4.31
C PHE A 74 8.03 3.45 -4.26
N LEU A 75 8.86 3.74 -5.25
CA LEU A 75 9.61 4.99 -5.32
C LEU A 75 8.84 6.09 -6.07
N SER A 76 7.73 5.73 -6.72
CA SER A 76 6.83 6.69 -7.36
C SER A 76 5.35 6.37 -7.10
N LEU A 77 4.51 7.39 -7.20
CA LEU A 77 3.05 7.23 -7.11
C LEU A 77 2.52 6.37 -8.27
N GLN A 78 3.09 6.56 -9.47
CA GLN A 78 2.68 5.81 -10.67
C GLN A 78 2.92 4.31 -10.49
N GLU A 79 4.11 3.93 -10.02
CA GLU A 79 4.45 2.54 -9.72
C GLU A 79 3.50 1.93 -8.68
N ALA A 80 3.11 2.69 -7.66
CA ALA A 80 2.15 2.23 -6.67
C ALA A 80 0.75 1.99 -7.29
N ILE A 81 0.30 2.85 -8.21
CA ILE A 81 -0.98 2.71 -8.91
C ILE A 81 -0.94 1.47 -9.82
N GLU A 82 0.05 1.37 -10.71
CA GLU A 82 0.21 0.27 -11.65
C GLU A 82 0.28 -1.07 -10.92
N ASN A 83 1.10 -1.15 -9.87
CA ASN A 83 1.22 -2.36 -9.08
C ASN A 83 -0.09 -2.75 -8.38
N THR A 84 -0.89 -1.77 -7.95
CA THR A 84 -2.20 -2.03 -7.35
C THR A 84 -3.17 -2.58 -8.40
N GLU A 85 -3.22 -1.97 -9.58
CA GLU A 85 -4.08 -2.37 -10.69
C GLU A 85 -3.71 -3.78 -11.19
N ASP A 86 -2.43 -4.07 -11.39
CA ASP A 86 -1.94 -5.37 -11.85
C ASP A 86 -2.21 -6.51 -10.85
N SER A 87 -2.20 -6.20 -9.55
CA SER A 87 -2.44 -7.19 -8.50
C SER A 87 -3.91 -7.53 -8.32
N MET A 88 -4.81 -6.71 -8.88
CA MET A 88 -6.25 -6.84 -8.71
C MET A 88 -6.88 -7.33 -10.01
N ILE A 89 -7.49 -8.52 -9.97
CA ILE A 89 -8.30 -9.04 -11.09
C ILE A 89 -9.52 -8.14 -11.35
N GLN A 90 -9.98 -7.42 -10.33
CA GLN A 90 -11.17 -6.58 -10.37
C GLN A 90 -10.79 -5.12 -10.60
N LYS A 91 -11.64 -4.40 -11.31
CA LYS A 91 -11.48 -2.97 -11.59
C LYS A 91 -11.40 -2.17 -10.28
N ILE A 92 -10.49 -1.21 -10.25
CA ILE A 92 -10.38 -0.20 -9.21
C ILE A 92 -11.02 1.09 -9.73
N TRP A 93 -11.79 1.77 -8.89
CA TRP A 93 -12.32 3.10 -9.16
C TRP A 93 -11.55 4.10 -8.31
N TRP A 94 -10.64 4.82 -8.93
CA TRP A 94 -9.85 5.87 -8.27
C TRP A 94 -10.64 7.17 -8.16
N ASP A 95 -10.51 7.82 -7.00
CA ASP A 95 -10.96 9.19 -6.75
C ASP A 95 -9.87 10.22 -7.16
#